data_AF-A0A9C9L6K6-F1
#
_entry.id   AF-A0A9C9L6K6-F1
#
_cell.length_a   1.000
_cell.length_b   1.000
_cell.length_c   1.000
_cell.angle_alpha   90.00
_cell.angle_beta   90.00
_cell.angle_gamma   90.00
#
_symmetry.space_group_name_H-M   'P 1'
#
loop_
_entity.id
_entity.type
_entity.pdbx_description
1 polymer ?
#
loop_
_entity_poly.entity_id
_entity_poly.type
_entity_poly.pdbx_seq_one_letter_code
_entity_poly.pdbx_strand_id
1 'polypeptide(L)'
;MILILEPNISTDSETFRTLQSFLEKLPNIQYRIHQETGTQQLLTEVYLVGDTATLLLEDMRNLPGVERVVRISEEYRVLGRHKDGQRPTWFDYNGVRFGQDTLHVFAGLCAVNTPEHVEAMMKALQTHGQVCTRMGAYKPRTSPYSFQGHGKTCLPYVFELAGKYGIKVIAMEITHEGHVDEITEALEQTGNPTGVMLQIGTRNTQ
;
A
#
# COMPACT_ATOMS: atom_id res chain seq x y z
N MET A 1 -12.69 -11.67 -16.64
CA MET A 1 -12.90 -10.39 -17.38
C MET A 1 -14.00 -10.61 -18.40
N ILE A 2 -14.82 -9.61 -18.71
CA ILE A 2 -15.87 -9.70 -19.74
C ILE A 2 -15.52 -8.69 -20.83
N LEU A 3 -15.45 -9.15 -22.07
CA LEU A 3 -15.42 -8.30 -23.26
C LEU A 3 -16.86 -8.19 -23.77
N ILE A 4 -17.36 -6.97 -23.96
CA ILE A 4 -18.66 -6.70 -24.56
C ILE A 4 -18.38 -6.22 -25.97
N LEU A 5 -18.94 -6.92 -26.95
CA LEU A 5 -18.72 -6.60 -28.35
C LEU A 5 -19.68 -5.53 -28.84
N GLU A 6 -19.31 -4.85 -29.93
CA GLU A 6 -20.19 -3.94 -30.63
C GLU A 6 -21.51 -4.64 -31.03
N PRO A 7 -22.64 -3.91 -31.04
CA PRO A 7 -23.93 -4.50 -31.36
C PRO A 7 -23.96 -5.21 -32.73
N ASN A 8 -24.66 -6.34 -32.79
CA ASN A 8 -24.90 -7.11 -34.02
C ASN A 8 -23.65 -7.75 -34.67
N ILE A 9 -22.53 -7.85 -33.94
CA ILE A 9 -21.43 -8.71 -34.36
C ILE A 9 -21.88 -10.18 -34.29
N SER A 10 -22.02 -10.79 -35.47
CA SER A 10 -22.27 -12.23 -35.61
C SER A 10 -20.98 -13.03 -35.34
N THR A 11 -21.13 -14.24 -34.79
CA THR A 11 -20.06 -15.22 -34.60
C THR A 11 -19.40 -15.66 -35.90
N ASP A 12 -20.07 -15.48 -37.04
CA ASP A 12 -19.52 -15.82 -38.35
C ASP A 12 -18.69 -14.70 -38.98
N SER A 13 -18.75 -13.48 -38.40
CA SER A 13 -18.06 -12.31 -38.95
C SER A 13 -16.54 -12.44 -38.92
N GLU A 14 -15.87 -11.77 -39.86
CA GLU A 14 -14.41 -11.72 -39.90
C GLU A 14 -13.85 -11.10 -38.60
N THR A 15 -14.46 -10.02 -38.12
CA THR A 15 -14.14 -9.38 -36.84
C THR A 15 -14.14 -10.37 -35.68
N PHE A 16 -15.20 -11.19 -35.57
CA PHE A 16 -15.29 -12.18 -34.51
C PHE A 16 -14.22 -13.28 -34.63
N ARG A 17 -13.94 -13.76 -35.85
CA ARG A 17 -12.89 -14.75 -36.10
C ARG A 17 -11.50 -14.22 -35.72
N THR A 18 -11.22 -12.96 -36.02
CA THR A 18 -9.95 -12.31 -35.61
C THR A 18 -9.84 -12.23 -34.10
N LEU A 19 -10.90 -11.79 -33.41
CA LEU A 19 -10.95 -11.76 -31.95
C LEU A 19 -10.73 -13.17 -31.38
N GLN A 20 -11.44 -14.17 -31.90
CA GLN A 20 -11.33 -15.55 -31.44
C GLN A 20 -9.89 -16.09 -31.57
N SER A 21 -9.25 -15.88 -32.71
CA SER A 21 -7.86 -16.32 -32.93
C SER A 21 -6.86 -15.65 -31.98
N PHE A 22 -7.13 -14.41 -31.56
CA PHE A 22 -6.35 -13.74 -30.54
C PHE A 22 -6.56 -14.37 -29.15
N LEU A 23 -7.82 -14.60 -28.76
CA LEU A 23 -8.17 -15.15 -27.45
C LEU A 23 -7.65 -16.58 -27.26
N GLU A 24 -7.63 -17.40 -28.32
CA GLU A 24 -7.06 -18.76 -28.30
C GLU A 24 -5.55 -18.80 -28.02
N LYS A 25 -4.83 -17.70 -28.27
CA LYS A 25 -3.38 -17.59 -28.03
C LYS A 25 -3.04 -17.10 -26.63
N LEU A 26 -4.02 -16.67 -25.84
CA LEU A 26 -3.76 -16.16 -24.49
C LEU A 26 -3.39 -17.31 -23.54
N PRO A 27 -2.22 -17.27 -22.88
CA PRO A 27 -1.82 -18.33 -21.96
C PRO A 27 -2.70 -18.29 -20.70
N ASN A 28 -3.11 -19.46 -20.21
CA ASN A 28 -3.89 -19.61 -18.97
C ASN A 28 -5.25 -18.89 -18.97
N ILE A 29 -5.81 -18.60 -20.15
CA ILE A 29 -7.13 -18.02 -20.32
C ILE A 29 -8.01 -18.99 -21.11
N GLN A 30 -9.19 -19.27 -20.59
CA GLN A 30 -10.29 -19.87 -21.34
C GLN A 30 -11.32 -18.78 -21.62
N TYR A 31 -11.94 -18.79 -22.80
CA TYR A 31 -13.05 -17.89 -23.09
C TYR A 31 -14.36 -18.64 -23.25
N ARG A 32 -15.47 -17.99 -22.87
CA ARG A 32 -16.84 -18.46 -23.12
C ARG A 32 -17.62 -17.37 -23.80
N ILE A 33 -18.40 -17.74 -24.80
CA ILE A 33 -19.24 -16.81 -25.54
C ILE A 33 -20.65 -16.90 -24.99
N HIS A 34 -21.26 -15.74 -24.78
CA HIS A 34 -22.66 -15.62 -24.42
C HIS A 34 -23.32 -14.65 -25.39
N GLN A 35 -24.45 -15.04 -25.97
CA GLN A 35 -25.18 -14.22 -26.91
C GLN A 35 -26.60 -14.02 -26.41
N GLU A 36 -27.03 -12.77 -26.39
CA GLU A 36 -28.35 -12.36 -25.94
C GLU A 36 -29.04 -11.58 -27.06
N THR A 37 -30.15 -12.11 -27.55
CA THR A 37 -30.94 -11.46 -28.61
C THR A 37 -31.97 -10.54 -27.97
N GLY A 38 -31.66 -9.24 -27.92
CA GLY A 38 -32.61 -8.23 -27.49
C GLY A 38 -33.64 -7.89 -28.57
N THR A 39 -34.65 -7.11 -28.20
CA THR A 39 -35.69 -6.63 -29.14
C THR A 39 -35.14 -5.68 -30.21
N GLN A 40 -33.99 -5.04 -29.97
CA GLN A 40 -33.39 -4.05 -30.87
C GLN A 40 -32.02 -4.47 -31.43
N GLN A 41 -31.28 -5.33 -30.73
CA GLN A 41 -29.92 -5.70 -31.11
C GLN A 41 -29.50 -7.04 -30.52
N LEU A 42 -28.57 -7.71 -31.18
CA LEU A 42 -27.83 -8.85 -30.66
C LEU A 42 -26.64 -8.35 -29.83
N LEU A 43 -26.57 -8.78 -28.57
CA LEU A 43 -25.45 -8.54 -27.67
C LEU A 43 -24.57 -9.79 -27.59
N THR A 44 -23.28 -9.64 -27.83
CA THR A 44 -22.30 -10.73 -27.67
C THR A 44 -21.32 -10.37 -26.56
N GLU A 45 -21.23 -11.22 -25.55
CA GLU A 45 -20.30 -11.12 -24.42
C GLU A 45 -19.28 -12.26 -24.47
N VAL A 46 -18.01 -11.94 -24.26
CA VAL A 46 -16.93 -12.92 -24.17
C VAL A 46 -16.32 -12.90 -22.78
N TYR A 47 -16.55 -13.98 -22.05
CA TYR A 47 -16.08 -14.19 -20.68
C TYR A 47 -14.69 -14.80 -20.70
N LEU A 48 -13.68 -14.03 -20.32
CA LEU A 48 -12.32 -14.52 -20.09
C LEU A 48 -12.19 -15.04 -18.66
N VAL A 49 -11.95 -16.33 -18.51
CA VAL A 49 -11.84 -17.07 -17.26
C VAL A 49 -10.43 -17.63 -17.13
N GLY A 50 -9.75 -17.31 -16.02
CA GLY A 50 -8.36 -17.68 -15.80
C GLY A 50 -7.57 -16.54 -15.16
N ASP A 51 -6.26 -16.50 -15.39
CA ASP A 51 -5.38 -15.45 -14.89
C ASP A 51 -5.51 -14.16 -15.72
N THR A 52 -6.66 -13.51 -15.59
CA THR A 52 -6.91 -12.26 -16.32
C THR A 52 -6.11 -11.08 -15.78
N ALA A 53 -5.35 -11.19 -14.67
CA ALA A 53 -4.64 -10.05 -14.07
C ALA A 53 -3.52 -9.50 -14.96
N THR A 54 -2.90 -10.38 -15.75
CA THR A 54 -1.82 -10.04 -16.70
C THR A 54 -2.30 -9.27 -17.93
N LEU A 55 -3.61 -9.29 -18.21
CA LEU A 55 -4.19 -8.63 -19.39
C LEU A 55 -4.39 -7.15 -19.11
N LEU A 56 -3.79 -6.26 -19.90
CA LEU A 56 -4.07 -4.83 -19.76
C LEU A 56 -5.47 -4.50 -20.29
N LEU A 57 -6.20 -3.65 -19.56
CA LEU A 57 -7.55 -3.24 -19.96
C LEU A 57 -7.55 -2.54 -21.32
N GLU A 58 -6.54 -1.73 -21.60
CA GLU A 58 -6.40 -1.01 -22.87
C GLU A 58 -6.16 -1.95 -24.04
N ASP A 59 -5.26 -2.93 -23.90
CA ASP A 59 -5.00 -3.92 -24.94
C ASP A 59 -6.28 -4.67 -25.33
N MET A 60 -7.06 -5.08 -24.33
CA MET A 60 -8.32 -5.79 -24.57
C MET A 60 -9.40 -4.90 -25.19
N ARG A 61 -9.43 -3.60 -24.86
CA ARG A 61 -10.36 -2.63 -25.46
C ARG A 61 -10.02 -2.31 -26.92
N ASN A 62 -8.75 -2.40 -27.30
CA ASN A 62 -8.29 -2.14 -28.67
C ASN A 62 -8.49 -3.33 -29.62
N LEU A 63 -9.02 -4.45 -29.13
CA LEU A 63 -9.29 -5.61 -29.97
C LEU A 63 -10.47 -5.35 -30.92
N PRO A 64 -10.43 -5.89 -32.15
CA PRO A 64 -11.50 -5.70 -33.13
C PRO A 64 -12.86 -6.12 -32.59
N GLY A 65 -13.84 -5.22 -32.72
CA GLY A 65 -15.22 -5.46 -32.33
C GLY A 65 -15.49 -5.42 -30.83
N VAL A 66 -14.51 -5.06 -29.98
CA VAL A 66 -14.73 -4.88 -28.54
C VAL A 66 -15.19 -3.45 -28.26
N GLU A 67 -16.40 -3.29 -27.74
CA GLU A 67 -16.95 -1.99 -27.33
C GLU A 67 -16.50 -1.63 -25.91
N ARG A 68 -16.58 -2.59 -24.98
CA ARG A 68 -16.31 -2.36 -23.56
C ARG A 68 -15.64 -3.56 -22.90
N VAL A 69 -14.75 -3.29 -21.95
CA VAL A 69 -14.09 -4.33 -21.14
C VAL A 69 -14.42 -4.13 -19.67
N VAL A 70 -14.90 -5.18 -19.01
CA VAL A 70 -15.24 -5.19 -17.58
C VAL A 70 -14.34 -6.17 -16.85
N ARG A 71 -13.54 -5.68 -15.91
CA ARG A 71 -12.74 -6.55 -15.03
C ARG A 71 -13.58 -6.97 -13.83
N ILE A 72 -13.77 -8.29 -13.69
CA ILE A 72 -14.50 -8.90 -12.56
C ILE A 72 -13.54 -9.22 -11.39
N SER A 73 -12.24 -9.40 -11.66
CA SER A 73 -11.27 -9.71 -10.60
C SER A 73 -11.15 -8.52 -9.64
N GLU A 74 -11.24 -8.79 -8.34
CA GLU A 74 -11.11 -7.76 -7.30
C GLU A 74 -9.68 -7.21 -7.27
N GLU A 75 -9.56 -5.89 -7.34
CA GLU A 75 -8.29 -5.18 -7.07
C GLU A 75 -7.88 -5.37 -5.60
N TYR A 76 -6.58 -5.25 -5.32
CA TYR A 76 -6.02 -5.28 -3.95
C TYR A 76 -6.23 -6.59 -3.17
N ARG A 77 -6.08 -7.76 -3.81
CA ARG A 77 -6.19 -9.10 -3.18
C ARG A 77 -5.45 -9.31 -1.83
N VAL A 78 -4.39 -8.54 -1.61
CA VAL A 78 -3.60 -8.59 -0.38
C VAL A 78 -4.17 -7.66 0.72
N LEU A 79 -4.71 -6.50 0.34
CA LEU A 79 -5.17 -5.45 1.26
C LEU A 79 -6.70 -5.44 1.48
N GLY A 80 -7.48 -5.98 0.53
CA GLY A 80 -8.93 -5.97 0.54
C GLY A 80 -9.55 -6.96 1.54
N ARG A 81 -10.69 -6.57 2.13
CA ARG A 81 -11.54 -7.50 2.89
C ARG A 81 -12.39 -8.30 1.91
N HIS A 82 -11.97 -9.53 1.63
CA HIS A 82 -12.73 -10.46 0.78
C HIS A 82 -13.86 -11.12 1.57
N LYS A 83 -14.89 -11.61 0.87
CA LYS A 83 -16.10 -12.18 1.46
C LYS A 83 -15.83 -13.38 2.39
N ASP A 84 -14.69 -14.05 2.23
CA ASP A 84 -14.25 -15.18 3.07
C ASP A 84 -13.36 -14.74 4.26
N GLY A 85 -13.29 -13.43 4.54
CA GLY A 85 -12.23 -12.80 5.32
C GLY A 85 -12.25 -13.06 6.83
N GLN A 86 -11.69 -14.19 7.27
CA GLN A 86 -11.23 -14.40 8.66
C GLN A 86 -9.85 -13.79 8.94
N ARG A 87 -9.31 -12.92 8.05
CA ARG A 87 -7.97 -12.35 8.25
C ARG A 87 -7.96 -11.41 9.46
N PRO A 88 -6.98 -11.53 10.37
CA PRO A 88 -6.85 -10.59 11.48
C PRO A 88 -6.63 -9.18 10.91
N THR A 89 -7.45 -8.24 11.37
CA THR A 89 -7.30 -6.80 11.03
C THR A 89 -6.46 -6.08 12.09
N TRP A 90 -5.54 -6.81 12.71
CA TRP A 90 -4.71 -6.32 13.80
C TRP A 90 -3.32 -6.95 13.72
N PHE A 91 -2.34 -6.31 14.34
CA PHE A 91 -0.98 -6.84 14.51
C PHE A 91 -0.39 -6.40 15.85
N ASP A 92 0.54 -7.18 16.39
CA ASP A 92 1.32 -6.83 17.57
C ASP A 92 2.73 -6.37 17.15
N TYR A 93 3.21 -5.27 17.70
CA TYR A 93 4.56 -4.78 17.47
C TYR A 93 5.16 -4.24 18.77
N ASN A 94 6.29 -4.79 19.17
CA ASN A 94 7.00 -4.47 20.42
C ASN A 94 6.09 -4.45 21.68
N GLY A 95 5.15 -5.42 21.76
CA GLY A 95 4.19 -5.53 22.85
C GLY A 95 2.99 -4.57 22.79
N VAL A 96 2.83 -3.82 21.68
CA VAL A 96 1.69 -2.93 21.43
C VAL A 96 0.80 -3.53 20.35
N ARG A 97 -0.48 -3.75 20.67
CA ARG A 97 -1.49 -4.27 19.73
C ARG A 97 -2.16 -3.16 18.95
N PHE A 98 -2.07 -3.19 17.62
CA PHE A 98 -2.75 -2.27 16.73
C PHE A 98 -3.95 -2.97 16.09
N GLY A 99 -5.16 -2.63 16.51
CA GLY A 99 -6.41 -3.23 16.04
C GLY A 99 -7.60 -2.28 16.13
N GLN A 100 -8.79 -2.77 15.72
CA GLN A 100 -10.03 -1.97 15.70
C GLN A 100 -10.53 -1.58 17.10
N ASP A 101 -10.09 -2.31 18.12
CA ASP A 101 -10.44 -2.17 19.54
C ASP A 101 -9.40 -1.37 20.33
N THR A 102 -8.37 -0.84 19.67
CA THR A 102 -7.26 -0.10 20.31
C THR A 102 -7.16 1.33 19.79
N LEU A 103 -6.72 2.26 20.64
CA LEU A 103 -6.39 3.63 20.26
C LEU A 103 -5.00 3.99 20.78
N HIS A 104 -4.08 4.29 19.86
CA HIS A 104 -2.71 4.71 20.18
C HIS A 104 -2.46 6.12 19.70
N VAL A 105 -1.93 6.97 20.58
CA VAL A 105 -1.59 8.36 20.25
C VAL A 105 -0.09 8.46 19.99
N PHE A 106 0.27 8.96 18.81
CA PHE A 106 1.67 9.22 18.43
C PHE A 106 1.97 10.72 18.53
N ALA A 107 1.87 11.26 19.74
CA ALA A 107 2.30 12.63 20.01
C ALA A 107 3.84 12.68 20.08
N GLY A 108 4.45 13.77 19.61
CA GLY A 108 5.90 13.86 19.60
C GLY A 108 6.42 14.99 18.71
N LEU A 109 7.74 15.06 18.57
CA LEU A 109 8.39 16.17 17.88
C LEU A 109 8.23 16.04 16.37
N CYS A 110 7.80 17.14 15.74
CA CYS A 110 7.76 17.19 14.29
C CYS A 110 9.16 16.96 13.73
N ALA A 111 10.14 17.76 14.12
CA ALA A 111 11.54 17.52 13.82
C ALA A 111 12.28 17.36 15.14
N VAL A 112 13.10 16.30 15.25
CA VAL A 112 14.06 16.19 16.35
C VAL A 112 15.04 17.36 16.26
N ASN A 113 15.34 17.98 17.40
CA ASN A 113 16.28 19.10 17.51
C ASN A 113 17.37 18.80 18.54
N THR A 114 17.10 18.94 19.84
CA THR A 114 18.09 18.77 20.90
C THR A 114 17.70 17.62 21.84
N PRO A 115 18.68 16.95 22.47
CA PRO A 115 18.40 15.88 23.43
C PRO A 115 17.45 16.30 24.55
N GLU A 116 17.54 17.54 25.02
CA GLU A 116 16.71 18.06 26.12
C GLU A 116 15.23 18.14 25.73
N HIS A 117 14.93 18.56 24.50
CA HIS A 117 13.55 18.58 24.00
C HIS A 117 13.00 17.18 23.76
N VAL A 118 13.84 16.25 23.28
CA VAL A 118 13.46 14.84 23.14
C VAL A 118 13.13 14.26 24.51
N GLU A 119 14.01 14.44 25.49
CA GLU A 119 13.82 13.97 26.86
C GLU A 119 12.56 14.59 27.51
N ALA A 120 12.36 15.90 27.36
CA ALA A 120 11.16 16.58 27.86
C ALA A 120 9.87 16.00 27.27
N MET A 121 9.87 15.71 25.95
CA MET A 121 8.73 15.08 25.28
C MET A 121 8.51 13.64 25.79
N MET A 122 9.56 12.81 25.85
CA MET A 122 9.44 11.42 26.32
C MET A 122 8.95 11.35 27.78
N LYS A 123 9.43 12.26 28.63
CA LYS A 123 8.98 12.38 30.02
C LYS A 123 7.50 12.76 30.11
N ALA A 124 7.04 13.71 29.29
CA ALA A 124 5.63 14.08 29.23
C ALA A 124 4.76 12.89 28.79
N LEU A 125 5.18 12.16 27.76
CA LEU A 125 4.49 10.96 27.27
C LEU A 125 4.39 9.87 28.36
N GLN A 126 5.49 9.58 29.05
CA GLN A 126 5.50 8.63 30.17
C GLN A 126 4.53 9.05 31.29
N THR A 127 4.51 10.35 31.64
CA THR A 127 3.61 10.89 32.68
C THR A 127 2.14 10.68 32.33
N HIS A 128 1.80 10.63 31.04
CA HIS A 128 0.46 10.37 30.53
C HIS A 128 0.23 8.91 30.09
N GLY A 129 1.13 7.99 30.48
CA GLY A 129 1.02 6.57 30.17
C GLY A 129 1.09 6.24 28.67
N GLN A 130 1.62 7.14 27.85
CA GLN A 130 1.77 6.92 26.41
C GLN A 130 3.02 6.10 26.12
N VAL A 131 2.86 5.03 25.33
CA VAL A 131 3.95 4.13 24.93
C VAL A 131 4.32 4.29 23.45
N CYS A 132 3.65 5.18 22.73
CA CYS A 132 3.90 5.49 21.33
C CYS A 132 4.27 6.97 21.19
N THR A 133 5.14 7.28 20.22
CA THR A 133 5.55 8.66 19.92
C THR A 133 5.88 8.81 18.45
N ARG A 134 5.91 10.04 17.94
CA ARG A 134 6.49 10.34 16.63
C ARG A 134 7.76 11.17 16.80
N MET A 135 8.80 10.85 16.04
CA MET A 135 10.05 11.62 16.03
C MET A 135 10.56 11.76 14.60
N GLY A 136 10.53 12.98 14.06
CA GLY A 136 11.04 13.23 12.71
C GLY A 136 12.55 13.47 12.69
N ALA A 137 13.33 12.42 12.43
CA ALA A 137 14.78 12.52 12.23
C ALA A 137 15.14 13.11 10.85
N TYR A 138 14.36 12.76 9.82
CA TYR A 138 14.54 13.16 8.43
C TYR A 138 13.42 14.09 7.98
N LYS A 139 13.75 15.11 7.19
CA LYS A 139 12.75 16.05 6.65
C LYS A 139 12.79 16.14 5.14
N PRO A 140 11.69 15.81 4.44
CA PRO A 140 11.59 16.07 3.02
C PRO A 140 11.49 17.58 2.83
N ARG A 141 12.53 18.20 2.25
CA ARG A 141 12.58 19.63 1.97
C ARG A 141 12.90 19.85 0.50
N THR A 142 12.10 20.71 -0.12
CA THR A 142 12.33 21.16 -1.50
C THR A 142 13.40 22.25 -1.56
N SER A 143 13.61 22.97 -0.45
CA SER A 143 14.65 24.01 -0.34
C SER A 143 15.87 23.49 0.42
N PRO A 144 17.09 23.63 -0.13
CA PRO A 144 18.32 23.20 0.53
C PRO A 144 18.65 24.01 1.79
N TYR A 145 18.09 25.22 1.94
CA TYR A 145 18.33 26.10 3.08
C TYR A 145 17.41 25.82 4.28
N SER A 146 16.43 24.93 4.12
CA SER A 146 15.56 24.52 5.23
C SER A 146 16.28 23.55 6.16
N PHE A 147 15.93 23.54 7.45
CA PHE A 147 16.38 22.51 8.36
C PHE A 147 15.95 21.12 7.85
N GLN A 148 16.94 20.27 7.59
CA GLN A 148 16.78 18.93 7.01
C GLN A 148 16.50 17.84 8.06
N GLY A 149 16.50 18.22 9.34
CA GLY A 149 16.59 17.26 10.44
C GLY A 149 18.04 16.94 10.79
N HIS A 150 18.24 16.30 11.94
CA HIS A 150 19.58 15.85 12.36
C HIS A 150 20.00 14.52 11.69
N GLY A 151 19.09 13.88 10.94
CA GLY A 151 19.33 12.60 10.27
C GLY A 151 19.82 11.53 11.25
N LYS A 152 20.70 10.64 10.79
CA LYS A 152 21.23 9.55 11.61
C LYS A 152 21.86 9.97 12.94
N THR A 153 22.42 11.18 13.01
CA THR A 153 23.16 11.63 14.20
C THR A 153 22.27 11.75 15.45
N CYS A 154 20.96 11.90 15.27
CA CYS A 154 20.03 11.95 16.39
C CYS A 154 19.52 10.58 16.88
N LEU A 155 19.62 9.54 16.06
CA LEU A 155 19.00 8.26 16.33
C LEU A 155 19.48 7.61 17.65
N PRO A 156 20.79 7.57 17.98
CA PRO A 156 21.24 6.89 19.19
C PRO A 156 20.61 7.45 20.46
N TYR A 157 20.70 8.76 20.68
CA TYR A 157 20.14 9.37 21.88
C TYR A 157 18.61 9.35 21.88
N VAL A 158 17.94 9.41 20.71
CA VAL A 158 16.48 9.27 20.62
C VAL A 158 16.04 7.88 21.09
N PHE A 159 16.75 6.82 20.67
CA PHE A 159 16.42 5.45 21.05
C PHE A 159 16.76 5.14 22.50
N GLU A 160 17.91 5.60 23.01
CA GLU A 160 18.27 5.49 24.42
C GLU A 160 17.22 6.17 25.33
N LEU A 161 16.80 7.39 24.97
CA LEU A 161 15.74 8.09 25.70
C LEU A 161 14.40 7.38 25.58
N ALA A 162 14.06 6.84 24.41
CA ALA A 162 12.84 6.04 24.25
C ALA A 162 12.81 4.85 25.21
N GLY A 163 13.91 4.09 25.31
CA GLY A 163 14.06 3.00 26.27
C GLY A 163 13.94 3.47 27.72
N LYS A 164 14.67 4.54 28.08
CA LYS A 164 14.66 5.14 29.43
C LYS A 164 13.25 5.50 29.90
N TYR A 165 12.41 6.01 29.00
CA TYR A 165 11.05 6.46 29.31
C TYR A 165 9.96 5.42 29.01
N GLY A 166 10.34 4.21 28.55
CA GLY A 166 9.40 3.11 28.32
C GLY A 166 8.59 3.25 27.04
N ILE A 167 9.05 4.05 26.08
CA ILE A 167 8.43 4.18 24.76
C ILE A 167 8.68 2.91 23.96
N LYS A 168 7.60 2.27 23.51
CA LYS A 168 7.62 1.01 22.78
C LYS A 168 7.70 1.19 21.28
N VAL A 169 7.04 2.20 20.71
CA VAL A 169 6.99 2.39 19.26
C VAL A 169 7.18 3.87 18.91
N ILE A 170 8.15 4.13 18.04
CA ILE A 170 8.39 5.44 17.43
C ILE A 170 7.93 5.40 15.97
N ALA A 171 6.97 6.25 15.60
CA ALA A 171 6.71 6.53 14.19
C ALA A 171 7.77 7.50 13.65
N MET A 172 8.50 7.07 12.61
CA MET A 172 9.59 7.86 12.02
C MET A 172 9.44 7.92 10.52
N GLU A 173 9.39 9.14 9.97
CA GLU A 173 9.29 9.35 8.53
C GLU A 173 10.64 9.10 7.86
N ILE A 174 10.65 8.23 6.85
CA ILE A 174 11.78 8.04 5.95
C ILE A 174 11.52 8.72 4.62
N THR A 175 12.56 9.25 4.00
CA THR A 175 12.48 9.95 2.70
C THR A 175 13.37 9.30 1.64
N HIS A 176 14.20 8.34 2.04
CA HIS A 176 15.13 7.61 1.20
C HIS A 176 15.29 6.20 1.78
N GLU A 177 15.51 5.20 0.93
CA GLU A 177 15.65 3.79 1.31
C GLU A 177 16.78 3.55 2.32
N GLY A 178 17.96 4.16 2.12
CA GLY A 178 19.09 4.05 3.04
C GLY A 178 18.83 4.53 4.49
N HIS A 179 17.75 5.27 4.74
CA HIS A 179 17.37 5.62 6.13
C HIS A 179 16.89 4.39 6.92
N VAL A 180 16.43 3.34 6.24
CA VAL A 180 16.05 2.08 6.88
C VAL A 180 17.28 1.42 7.51
N ASP A 181 18.40 1.41 6.80
CA ASP A 181 19.67 0.87 7.29
C ASP A 181 20.19 1.69 8.46
N GLU A 182 20.18 3.04 8.35
CA GLU A 182 20.60 3.93 9.43
C GLU A 182 19.78 3.74 10.72
N ILE A 183 18.47 3.56 10.59
CA ILE A 183 17.57 3.26 11.72
C ILE A 183 17.90 1.91 12.33
N THR A 184 18.10 0.89 11.49
CA THR A 184 18.38 -0.48 11.94
C THR A 184 19.71 -0.55 12.69
N GLU A 185 20.78 0.01 12.11
CA GLU A 185 22.09 0.09 12.77
C GLU A 185 22.02 0.82 14.11
N ALA A 186 21.32 1.95 14.17
CA ALA A 186 21.19 2.71 15.42
C ALA A 186 20.37 1.98 16.49
N LEU A 187 19.33 1.22 16.11
CA LEU A 187 18.60 0.36 17.04
C LEU A 187 19.49 -0.76 17.60
N GLU A 188 20.27 -1.42 16.74
CA GLU A 188 21.20 -2.47 17.15
C GLU A 188 22.29 -1.92 18.08
N GLN A 189 22.90 -0.79 17.74
CA GLN A 189 23.94 -0.13 18.55
C GLN A 189 23.44 0.27 19.93
N THR A 190 22.16 0.62 20.06
CA THR A 190 21.54 1.02 21.33
C THR A 190 20.92 -0.15 22.11
N GLY A 191 21.01 -1.38 21.59
CA GLY A 191 20.50 -2.59 22.25
C GLY A 191 19.00 -2.82 22.10
N ASN A 192 18.39 -2.34 21.01
CA ASN A 192 16.96 -2.44 20.70
C ASN A 192 16.01 -1.96 21.82
N PRO A 193 16.19 -0.72 22.33
CA PRO A 193 15.42 -0.20 23.46
C PRO A 193 13.95 0.10 23.12
N THR A 194 13.62 0.23 21.83
CA THR A 194 12.30 0.57 21.30
C THR A 194 12.10 -0.05 19.92
N GLY A 195 10.91 0.08 19.34
CA GLY A 195 10.60 -0.29 17.96
C GLY A 195 10.37 0.94 17.10
N VAL A 196 10.65 0.84 15.79
CA VAL A 196 10.38 1.91 14.82
C VAL A 196 9.34 1.46 13.80
N MET A 197 8.25 2.22 13.72
CA MET A 197 7.26 2.15 12.66
C MET A 197 7.65 3.13 11.56
N LEU A 198 8.02 2.61 10.40
CA LEU A 198 8.39 3.45 9.25
C LEU A 198 7.15 4.15 8.71
N GLN A 199 7.21 5.48 8.65
CA GLN A 199 6.16 6.31 8.07
C GLN A 199 6.59 6.75 6.66
N ILE A 200 5.75 6.48 5.67
CA ILE A 200 5.90 7.05 4.32
C ILE A 200 5.07 8.33 4.27
N GLY A 201 5.77 9.47 4.08
CA GLY A 201 5.10 10.76 3.95
C GLY A 201 4.29 10.87 2.67
N THR A 202 3.28 11.74 2.65
CA THR A 202 2.35 11.91 1.52
C THR A 202 3.06 12.17 0.17
N ARG A 203 4.24 12.80 0.20
CA ARG A 203 5.05 13.09 -0.99
C ARG A 203 5.65 11.85 -1.67
N ASN A 204 5.75 10.73 -0.95
CA ASN A 204 6.35 9.47 -1.41
C ASN A 204 5.32 8.34 -1.48
N THR A 205 4.04 8.66 -1.69
CA THR A 205 2.94 7.67 -1.68
C THR A 205 2.82 6.85 -2.96
N GLN A 206 3.50 7.28 -4.03
CA GLN A 206 3.60 6.63 -5.34
C GLN A 206 5.05 6.32 -5.64
#